data_AF-A0A9X7A1E8-F1
#
_entry.id   AF-A0A9X7A1E8-F1
#
_cell.length_a   1.000
_cell.length_b   1.000
_cell.length_c   1.000
_cell.angle_alpha   90.00
_cell.angle_beta   90.00
_cell.angle_gamma   90.00
#
_symmetry.space_group_name_H-M   'P 1'
#
loop_
_entity.id
_entity.type
_entity.pdbx_description
1 polymer ?
#
loop_
_entity_poly.entity_id
_entity_poly.type
_entity_poly.pdbx_seq_one_letter_code
_entity_poly.pdbx_strand_id
1 'polypeptide(L)'
;MSKPIEKDKRKFWFITLAIVIAGVTFLNIFLYARNDETGDVKELKVQKQVLQTDNEELKKKVKETLPSEQEQQRQAYLSTVEQFIQLSFHREKQGYEERRAKAKKLMKDEIFQLFYPTDTFEMDDTYVSKPSDMKIYLQAYVIGASQVEVIAEFQNTLTIGAQGKTDKTKNVMKVTVQKNQENWQVTNVEELTVQIIPS
;
A
#
# COMPACT_ATOMS: atom_id res chain seq x y z
N MET A 1 -7.84 39.86 -86.58
CA MET A 1 -8.87 39.39 -85.63
C MET A 1 -8.81 37.87 -85.57
N SER A 2 -8.16 37.32 -84.55
CA SER A 2 -8.14 35.87 -84.30
C SER A 2 -8.14 35.70 -82.78
N LYS A 3 -9.27 35.27 -82.23
CA LYS A 3 -9.34 34.72 -80.88
C LYS A 3 -9.20 33.21 -80.99
N PRO A 4 -8.12 32.68 -80.44
CA PRO A 4 -8.17 31.40 -79.75
C PRO A 4 -7.41 31.56 -78.40
N ILE A 5 -7.63 30.88 -77.27
CA ILE A 5 -8.25 29.63 -76.87
C ILE A 5 -8.43 29.73 -75.34
N GLU A 6 -9.63 29.45 -74.81
CA GLU A 6 -9.94 29.51 -73.37
C GLU A 6 -9.63 28.17 -72.68
N LYS A 7 -8.35 27.75 -72.66
CA LYS A 7 -7.94 26.42 -72.15
C LYS A 7 -7.02 26.44 -70.92
N ASP A 8 -6.62 27.61 -70.43
CA ASP A 8 -5.71 27.72 -69.26
C ASP A 8 -6.42 27.85 -67.92
N LYS A 9 -7.57 28.53 -67.86
CA LYS A 9 -8.21 28.86 -66.58
C LYS A 9 -8.71 27.65 -65.80
N ARG A 10 -9.17 26.61 -66.50
CA ARG A 10 -9.65 25.36 -65.87
C ARG A 10 -8.48 24.58 -65.24
N LYS A 11 -7.35 24.45 -65.95
CA LYS A 11 -6.15 23.79 -65.42
C LYS A 11 -5.58 24.54 -64.21
N PHE A 12 -5.56 25.88 -64.28
CA PHE A 12 -5.18 26.71 -63.15
C PHE A 12 -6.07 26.44 -61.94
N TRP A 13 -7.39 26.46 -62.10
CA TRP A 13 -8.35 26.15 -61.02
C TRP A 13 -8.18 24.77 -60.41
N PHE A 14 -7.89 23.74 -61.22
CA PHE A 14 -7.64 22.38 -60.71
C PHE A 14 -6.32 22.30 -59.93
N ILE A 15 -5.27 23.02 -60.35
CA ILE A 15 -3.99 23.07 -59.65
C ILE A 15 -4.15 23.81 -58.30
N THR A 16 -4.85 24.93 -58.29
CA THR A 16 -5.11 25.68 -57.05
C THR A 16 -5.96 24.85 -56.07
N LEU A 17 -6.98 24.15 -56.58
CA LEU A 17 -7.81 23.28 -55.76
C LEU A 17 -7.02 22.10 -55.17
N ALA A 18 -6.13 21.48 -55.96
CA ALA A 18 -5.27 20.39 -55.48
C ALA A 18 -4.30 20.85 -54.38
N ILE A 19 -3.73 22.06 -54.50
CA ILE A 19 -2.85 22.65 -53.48
C ILE A 19 -3.64 22.91 -52.18
N VAL A 20 -4.87 23.42 -52.29
CA VAL A 20 -5.72 23.66 -51.11
C VAL A 20 -6.09 22.35 -50.42
N ILE A 21 -6.50 21.33 -51.16
CA ILE A 21 -6.85 20.02 -50.59
C ILE A 21 -5.62 19.38 -49.93
N ALA A 22 -4.45 19.40 -50.59
CA ALA A 22 -3.21 18.91 -50.01
C ALA A 22 -2.80 19.69 -48.75
N GLY A 23 -2.95 21.01 -48.76
CA GLY A 23 -2.67 21.89 -47.61
C GLY A 23 -3.60 21.61 -46.42
N VAL A 24 -4.91 21.47 -46.65
CA VAL A 24 -5.88 21.16 -45.60
C VAL A 24 -5.65 19.74 -45.06
N THR A 25 -5.34 18.77 -45.92
CA THR A 25 -5.05 17.39 -45.48
C THR A 25 -3.75 17.33 -44.67
N PHE A 26 -2.71 18.06 -45.07
CA PHE A 26 -1.46 18.16 -44.34
C PHE A 26 -1.64 18.89 -43.00
N LEU A 27 -2.41 19.98 -42.97
CA LEU A 27 -2.75 20.70 -41.73
C LEU A 27 -3.59 19.84 -40.78
N ASN A 28 -4.54 19.07 -41.30
CA ASN A 28 -5.40 18.21 -40.50
C ASN A 28 -4.59 17.07 -39.86
N ILE A 29 -3.69 16.41 -40.62
CA ILE A 29 -2.76 15.40 -40.09
C ILE A 29 -1.74 16.03 -39.13
N PHE A 30 -1.20 17.21 -39.43
CA PHE A 30 -0.22 17.90 -38.58
C PHE A 30 -0.81 18.38 -37.24
N LEU A 31 -2.07 18.83 -37.23
CA LEU A 31 -2.79 19.19 -36.01
C LEU A 31 -3.21 17.95 -35.22
N TYR A 32 -3.61 16.85 -35.89
CA TYR A 32 -3.95 15.59 -35.25
C TYR A 32 -2.71 14.94 -34.58
N ALA A 33 -1.57 14.90 -35.28
CA ALA A 33 -0.31 14.36 -34.76
C ALA A 33 0.29 15.18 -33.60
N ARG A 34 -0.09 16.47 -33.45
CA ARG A 34 0.38 17.32 -32.34
C ARG A 34 -0.50 17.24 -31.10
N ASN A 35 -1.73 16.73 -31.21
CA ASN A 35 -2.68 16.65 -30.09
C ASN A 35 -2.74 15.27 -29.40
N ASP A 36 -2.33 14.17 -30.04
CA ASP A 36 -2.67 12.82 -29.54
C ASP A 36 -1.56 12.09 -28.72
N GLU A 37 -0.29 12.52 -28.76
CA GLU A 37 0.81 11.71 -28.13
C GLU A 37 1.61 12.37 -27.01
N THR A 38 1.31 13.60 -26.59
CA THR A 38 2.09 14.27 -25.52
C THR A 38 1.31 15.05 -24.47
N GLY A 39 -0.01 15.25 -24.63
CA GLY A 39 -0.84 15.93 -23.64
C GLY A 39 -1.01 15.10 -22.37
N ASP A 40 -1.61 13.91 -22.51
CA ASP A 40 -1.88 13.00 -21.38
C ASP A 40 -0.60 12.57 -20.66
N VAL A 41 0.47 12.21 -21.37
CA VAL A 41 1.71 11.74 -20.71
C VAL A 41 2.42 12.87 -19.96
N LYS A 42 2.36 14.12 -20.46
CA LYS A 42 2.92 15.28 -19.74
C LYS A 42 2.04 15.68 -18.58
N GLU A 43 0.73 15.71 -18.75
CA GLU A 43 -0.20 15.96 -17.64
C GLU A 43 -0.09 14.89 -16.57
N LEU A 44 -0.01 13.61 -16.93
CA LEU A 44 0.20 12.51 -15.99
C LEU A 44 1.54 12.60 -15.27
N LYS A 45 2.61 13.04 -15.95
CA LYS A 45 3.93 13.21 -15.34
C LYS A 45 3.98 14.43 -14.41
N VAL A 46 3.33 15.52 -14.79
CA VAL A 46 3.17 16.72 -13.96
C VAL A 46 2.26 16.42 -12.76
N GLN A 47 1.12 15.75 -12.95
CA GLN A 47 0.24 15.31 -11.88
C GLN A 47 0.98 14.36 -10.93
N LYS A 48 1.76 13.41 -11.44
CA LYS A 48 2.56 12.51 -10.59
C LYS A 48 3.62 13.28 -9.79
N GLN A 49 4.27 14.28 -10.37
CA GLN A 49 5.24 15.13 -9.66
C GLN A 49 4.59 16.03 -8.62
N VAL A 50 3.44 16.63 -8.94
CA VAL A 50 2.65 17.44 -8.00
C VAL A 50 2.17 16.56 -6.87
N LEU A 51 1.57 15.38 -7.15
CA LEU A 51 1.14 14.43 -6.14
C LEU A 51 2.30 13.89 -5.28
N GLN A 52 3.51 13.73 -5.84
CA GLN A 52 4.69 13.36 -5.05
C GLN A 52 5.13 14.51 -4.14
N THR A 53 5.18 15.73 -4.66
CA THR A 53 5.54 16.94 -3.90
C THR A 53 4.53 17.20 -2.80
N ASP A 54 3.24 17.13 -3.10
CA ASP A 54 2.14 17.29 -2.14
C ASP A 54 2.19 16.19 -1.08
N ASN A 55 2.49 14.94 -1.46
CA ASN A 55 2.69 13.88 -0.48
C ASN A 55 3.89 14.15 0.43
N GLU A 56 4.99 14.66 -0.10
CA GLU A 56 6.16 15.02 0.71
C GLU A 56 5.88 16.22 1.61
N GLU A 57 5.19 17.24 1.11
CA GLU A 57 4.80 18.42 1.87
C GLU A 57 3.75 18.10 2.94
N LEU A 58 2.77 17.26 2.64
CA LEU A 58 1.81 16.76 3.61
C LEU A 58 2.51 15.90 4.67
N LYS A 59 3.42 15.00 4.29
CA LYS A 59 4.26 14.26 5.24
C LYS A 59 5.11 15.20 6.09
N LYS A 60 5.61 16.30 5.52
CA LYS A 60 6.38 17.31 6.22
C LYS A 60 5.49 18.11 7.18
N LYS A 61 4.31 18.57 6.76
CA LYS A 61 3.31 19.24 7.61
C LYS A 61 2.81 18.34 8.75
N VAL A 62 2.62 17.05 8.49
CA VAL A 62 2.30 16.05 9.52
C VAL A 62 3.47 15.82 10.48
N LYS A 63 4.72 15.91 10.01
CA LYS A 63 5.92 15.87 10.87
C LYS A 63 6.14 17.16 11.66
N GLU A 64 5.82 18.32 11.08
CA GLU A 64 5.96 19.65 11.68
C GLU A 64 4.86 19.95 12.71
N THR A 65 3.68 19.35 12.54
CA THR A 65 2.62 19.38 13.55
C THR A 65 2.82 18.22 14.52
N LEU A 66 3.37 18.50 15.71
CA LEU A 66 3.45 17.51 16.78
C LEU A 66 2.04 16.93 17.01
N PRO A 67 1.83 15.61 16.86
CA PRO A 67 0.55 15.00 17.18
C PRO A 67 0.21 15.32 18.63
N SER A 68 -1.06 15.60 18.91
CA SER A 68 -1.52 15.81 20.29
C SER A 68 -1.11 14.61 21.16
N GLU A 69 -0.94 14.81 22.46
CA GLU A 69 -0.57 13.71 23.37
C GLU A 69 -1.52 12.51 23.25
N GLN A 70 -2.79 12.76 22.95
CA GLN A 70 -3.80 11.73 22.69
C GLN A 70 -3.51 10.94 21.41
N GLU A 71 -3.15 11.61 20.31
CA GLU A 71 -2.78 10.96 19.05
C GLU A 71 -1.46 10.20 19.19
N GLN A 72 -0.49 10.73 19.94
CA GLN A 72 0.75 10.01 20.25
C GLN A 72 0.48 8.72 21.01
N GLN A 73 -0.37 8.77 22.05
CA GLN A 73 -0.77 7.59 22.79
C GLN A 73 -1.50 6.59 21.89
N ARG A 74 -2.38 7.08 21.01
CA ARG A 74 -3.07 6.26 20.02
C ARG A 74 -2.11 5.52 19.11
N GLN A 75 -1.18 6.24 18.50
CA GLN A 75 -0.17 5.65 17.63
C GLN A 75 0.70 4.64 18.39
N ALA A 76 1.04 4.90 19.65
CA ALA A 76 1.85 4.00 20.46
C ALA A 76 1.18 2.64 20.67
N TYR A 77 -0.10 2.61 21.09
CA TYR A 77 -0.78 1.34 21.29
C TYR A 77 -1.15 0.64 19.97
N LEU A 78 -1.46 1.38 18.90
CA LEU A 78 -1.72 0.78 17.58
C LEU A 78 -0.44 0.16 16.98
N SER A 79 0.70 0.85 17.10
CA SER A 79 2.00 0.32 16.68
C SER A 79 2.40 -0.90 17.50
N THR A 80 2.04 -0.95 18.79
CA THR A 80 2.25 -2.12 19.66
C THR A 80 1.49 -3.33 19.12
N VAL A 81 0.23 -3.16 18.73
CA VAL A 81 -0.60 -4.23 18.13
C VAL A 81 -0.05 -4.66 16.77
N GLU A 82 0.38 -3.72 15.93
CA GLU A 82 0.98 -4.02 14.63
C GLU A 82 2.27 -4.85 14.79
N GLN A 83 3.17 -4.41 15.67
CA GLN A 83 4.40 -5.13 15.99
C GLN A 83 4.11 -6.52 16.56
N PHE A 84 3.08 -6.66 17.39
CA PHE A 84 2.66 -7.95 17.91
C PHE A 84 2.25 -8.91 16.80
N ILE A 85 1.43 -8.47 15.84
CA ILE A 85 1.00 -9.30 14.71
C ILE A 85 2.20 -9.69 13.86
N GLN A 86 3.06 -8.72 13.53
CA GLN A 86 4.29 -8.97 12.77
C GLN A 86 5.18 -10.00 13.47
N LEU A 87 5.43 -9.85 14.77
CA LEU A 87 6.28 -10.78 15.50
C LEU A 87 5.63 -12.15 15.70
N SER A 88 4.30 -12.23 15.81
CA SER A 88 3.61 -13.49 16.11
C SER A 88 3.34 -14.32 14.86
N PHE A 89 3.02 -13.67 13.74
CA PHE A 89 2.60 -14.33 12.51
C PHE A 89 3.70 -14.38 11.44
N HIS A 90 4.79 -13.59 11.59
CA HIS A 90 6.00 -13.77 10.78
C HIS A 90 6.82 -14.94 11.34
N ARG A 91 6.73 -16.08 10.68
CA ARG A 91 7.42 -17.31 11.08
C ARG A 91 8.26 -17.82 9.93
N GLU A 92 9.57 -17.72 10.09
CA GLU A 92 10.59 -18.34 9.24
C GLU A 92 11.84 -18.56 10.10
N LYS A 93 12.73 -19.48 9.71
CA LYS A 93 13.94 -19.78 10.49
C LYS A 93 14.86 -18.57 10.63
N GLN A 94 15.05 -17.85 9.52
CA GLN A 94 15.92 -16.67 9.47
C GLN A 94 15.34 -15.55 10.35
N GLY A 95 16.13 -15.07 11.32
CA GLY A 95 15.72 -13.99 12.22
C GLY A 95 14.77 -14.42 13.35
N TYR A 96 14.56 -15.71 13.57
CA TYR A 96 13.70 -16.21 14.65
C TYR A 96 14.13 -15.69 16.03
N GLU A 97 15.41 -15.81 16.38
CA GLU A 97 15.91 -15.38 17.70
C GLU A 97 15.72 -13.88 17.94
N GLU A 98 15.94 -13.06 16.92
CA GLU A 98 15.72 -11.61 17.01
C GLU A 98 14.24 -11.27 17.20
N ARG A 99 13.35 -11.90 16.43
CA ARG A 99 11.89 -11.71 16.59
C ARG A 99 11.43 -12.19 17.96
N ARG A 100 11.94 -13.32 18.46
CA ARG A 100 11.66 -13.84 19.80
C ARG A 100 12.09 -12.86 20.89
N ALA A 101 13.30 -12.31 20.80
CA ALA A 101 13.80 -11.34 21.77
C ALA A 101 12.97 -10.05 21.80
N LYS A 102 12.50 -9.58 20.63
CA LYS A 102 11.57 -8.44 20.51
C LYS A 102 10.20 -8.78 21.11
N ALA A 103 9.66 -9.96 20.80
CA ALA A 103 8.37 -10.43 21.30
C ALA A 103 8.34 -10.50 22.82
N LYS A 104 9.41 -10.99 23.45
CA LYS A 104 9.53 -11.08 24.92
C LYS A 104 9.41 -9.73 25.63
N LYS A 105 9.82 -8.63 24.99
CA LYS A 105 9.68 -7.27 25.54
C LYS A 105 8.29 -6.69 25.32
N LEU A 106 7.64 -7.09 24.23
CA LEU A 106 6.36 -6.54 23.76
C LEU A 106 5.14 -7.24 24.39
N MET A 107 5.27 -8.51 24.75
CA MET A 107 4.18 -9.37 25.20
C MET A 107 4.33 -9.70 26.68
N LYS A 108 3.21 -9.90 27.38
CA LYS A 108 3.20 -10.55 28.69
C LYS A 108 3.65 -12.00 28.55
N ASP A 109 4.30 -12.57 29.56
CA ASP A 109 4.89 -13.92 29.51
C ASP A 109 3.92 -15.01 28.99
N GLU A 110 2.66 -14.98 29.45
CA GLU A 110 1.61 -15.92 29.00
C GLU A 110 1.37 -15.82 27.48
N ILE A 111 1.31 -14.60 26.95
CA ILE A 111 1.12 -14.35 25.52
C ILE A 111 2.38 -14.70 24.74
N PHE A 112 3.56 -14.36 25.29
CA PHE A 112 4.83 -14.72 24.69
C PHE A 112 4.97 -16.24 24.51
N GLN A 113 4.62 -17.04 25.53
CA GLN A 113 4.69 -18.49 25.47
C GLN A 113 3.70 -19.12 24.47
N LEU A 114 2.57 -18.45 24.19
CA LEU A 114 1.62 -18.91 23.17
C LEU A 114 2.22 -18.87 21.75
N PHE A 115 2.97 -17.82 21.43
CA PHE A 115 3.53 -17.61 20.08
C PHE A 115 4.98 -18.08 19.93
N TYR A 116 5.73 -18.15 21.03
CA TYR A 116 7.12 -18.59 21.10
C TYR A 116 7.31 -19.67 22.18
N PRO A 117 6.68 -20.85 22.01
CA PRO A 117 6.71 -21.92 23.02
C PRO A 117 8.10 -22.52 23.23
N THR A 118 9.02 -22.34 22.27
CA THR A 118 10.34 -22.96 22.24
C THR A 118 11.46 -21.92 22.07
N ASP A 119 12.68 -22.29 22.49
CA ASP A 119 13.86 -21.42 22.31
C ASP A 119 14.39 -21.42 20.89
N THR A 120 14.09 -22.47 20.10
CA THR A 120 14.55 -22.65 18.72
C THR A 120 13.38 -22.78 17.75
N PHE A 121 13.64 -22.49 16.47
CA PHE A 121 12.65 -22.67 15.41
C PHE A 121 12.53 -24.16 15.05
N GLU A 122 11.33 -24.73 15.21
CA GLU A 122 11.11 -26.18 15.04
C GLU A 122 10.58 -26.59 13.66
N MET A 123 10.20 -25.64 12.82
CA MET A 123 9.68 -25.94 11.48
C MET A 123 10.83 -26.06 10.47
N ASP A 124 10.54 -26.70 9.32
CA ASP A 124 11.47 -26.82 8.20
C ASP A 124 11.91 -25.45 7.65
N ASP A 125 13.11 -25.39 7.06
CA ASP A 125 13.71 -24.17 6.51
C ASP A 125 12.86 -23.53 5.39
N THR A 126 12.00 -24.32 4.74
CA THR A 126 11.06 -23.84 3.69
C THR A 126 9.74 -23.31 4.26
N TYR A 127 9.50 -23.41 5.57
CA TYR A 127 8.31 -22.87 6.21
C TYR A 127 8.42 -21.35 6.36
N VAL A 128 7.52 -20.63 5.68
CA VAL A 128 7.44 -19.17 5.75
C VAL A 128 5.98 -18.74 5.94
N SER A 129 5.70 -18.03 7.02
CA SER A 129 4.41 -17.38 7.28
C SER A 129 4.64 -15.88 7.39
N LYS A 130 3.83 -15.06 6.71
CA LYS A 130 3.95 -13.59 6.74
C LYS A 130 2.57 -12.92 6.78
N PRO A 131 2.32 -12.04 7.78
CA PRO A 131 1.12 -11.23 7.81
C PRO A 131 1.21 -10.06 6.83
N SER A 132 0.09 -9.72 6.18
CA SER A 132 -0.08 -8.61 5.25
C SER A 132 -1.45 -7.95 5.41
N ASP A 133 -1.64 -6.81 4.75
CA ASP A 133 -2.95 -6.13 4.65
C ASP A 133 -3.62 -5.85 6.00
N MET A 134 -2.81 -5.49 7.00
CA MET A 134 -3.26 -5.22 8.36
C MET A 134 -4.16 -3.98 8.41
N LYS A 135 -5.33 -4.13 9.04
CA LYS A 135 -6.26 -3.06 9.38
C LYS A 135 -6.54 -3.15 10.85
N ILE A 136 -6.37 -2.03 11.55
CA ILE A 136 -6.44 -1.98 13.00
C ILE A 136 -7.54 -0.99 13.40
N TYR A 137 -8.48 -1.46 14.21
CA TYR A 137 -9.67 -0.74 14.64
C TYR A 137 -9.70 -0.65 16.16
N LEU A 138 -9.91 0.55 16.67
CA LEU A 138 -10.08 0.79 18.09
C LEU A 138 -11.53 0.54 18.49
N GLN A 139 -11.79 -0.36 19.43
CA GLN A 139 -13.17 -0.73 19.79
C GLN A 139 -13.86 0.35 20.64
N ALA A 140 -13.16 0.85 21.67
CA ALA A 140 -13.53 2.04 22.43
C ALA A 140 -12.31 2.53 23.22
N TYR A 141 -12.10 3.85 23.30
CA TYR A 141 -11.05 4.43 24.13
C TYR A 141 -11.64 5.42 25.13
N VAL A 142 -11.29 5.22 26.40
CA VAL A 142 -11.54 6.19 27.47
C VAL A 142 -10.23 6.93 27.71
N ILE A 143 -10.28 8.26 27.76
CA ILE A 143 -9.10 9.09 28.02
C ILE A 143 -8.50 8.66 29.38
N GLY A 144 -7.20 8.32 29.38
CA GLY A 144 -6.50 7.87 30.58
C GLY A 144 -6.66 6.38 30.89
N ALA A 145 -7.29 5.59 30.01
CA ALA A 145 -7.35 4.16 30.16
C ALA A 145 -5.94 3.54 30.13
N SER A 146 -5.61 2.76 31.15
CA SER A 146 -4.38 1.96 31.20
C SER A 146 -4.47 0.71 30.33
N GLN A 147 -5.64 0.40 29.78
CA GLN A 147 -5.91 -0.77 28.96
C GLN A 147 -6.75 -0.37 27.75
N VAL A 148 -6.42 -0.91 26.58
CA VAL A 148 -7.10 -0.65 25.32
C VAL A 148 -7.36 -1.96 24.61
N GLU A 149 -8.57 -2.09 24.05
CA GLU A 149 -8.96 -3.22 23.21
C GLU A 149 -9.00 -2.79 21.74
N VAL A 150 -8.32 -3.58 20.92
CA VAL A 150 -8.09 -3.29 19.51
C VAL A 150 -8.48 -4.50 18.68
N ILE A 151 -9.30 -4.30 17.65
CA ILE A 151 -9.59 -5.33 16.66
C ILE A 151 -8.58 -5.19 15.53
N ALA A 152 -7.90 -6.28 15.18
CA ALA A 152 -7.02 -6.34 14.03
C ALA A 152 -7.54 -7.35 13.01
N GLU A 153 -7.68 -6.89 11.76
CA GLU A 153 -7.92 -7.72 10.58
C GLU A 153 -6.64 -7.79 9.77
N PHE A 154 -6.18 -8.96 9.36
CA PHE A 154 -5.01 -9.11 8.49
C PHE A 154 -5.07 -10.40 7.69
N GLN A 155 -4.36 -10.41 6.57
CA GLN A 155 -4.12 -11.65 5.83
C GLN A 155 -2.83 -12.29 6.31
N ASN A 156 -2.78 -13.61 6.39
CA ASN A 156 -1.54 -14.32 6.62
C ASN A 156 -1.30 -15.28 5.44
N THR A 157 -0.14 -15.13 4.80
CA THR A 157 0.28 -16.00 3.69
C THR A 157 1.28 -17.01 4.25
N LEU A 158 0.94 -18.28 4.11
CA LEU A 158 1.76 -19.43 4.49
C LEU A 158 2.31 -20.08 3.23
N THR A 159 3.62 -20.27 3.19
CA THR A 159 4.33 -20.99 2.13
C THR A 159 4.99 -22.23 2.73
N ILE A 160 4.72 -23.40 2.14
CA ILE A 160 5.30 -24.68 2.59
C ILE A 160 5.98 -25.39 1.43
N GLY A 161 7.21 -25.86 1.67
CA GLY A 161 7.96 -26.74 0.78
C GLY A 161 8.64 -25.99 -0.37
N ALA A 162 9.65 -26.63 -0.96
CA ALA A 162 10.44 -26.05 -2.05
C ALA A 162 9.63 -25.72 -3.33
N GLN A 163 8.46 -26.34 -3.49
CA GLN A 163 7.54 -26.07 -4.60
C GLN A 163 6.71 -24.79 -4.42
N GLY A 164 6.75 -24.15 -3.24
CA GLY A 164 6.14 -22.85 -3.00
C GLY A 164 4.61 -22.87 -2.97
N LYS A 165 3.98 -23.95 -2.49
CA LYS A 165 2.53 -23.95 -2.28
C LYS A 165 2.18 -22.88 -1.26
N THR A 166 1.23 -22.01 -1.61
CA THR A 166 0.80 -20.91 -0.75
C THR A 166 -0.65 -21.09 -0.32
N ASP A 167 -0.88 -20.97 0.98
CA ASP A 167 -2.21 -20.86 1.57
C ASP A 167 -2.37 -19.47 2.16
N LYS A 168 -3.55 -18.89 1.99
CA LYS A 168 -3.88 -17.57 2.54
C LYS A 168 -5.02 -17.70 3.54
N THR A 169 -4.89 -16.99 4.65
CA THR A 169 -5.95 -16.88 5.65
C THR A 169 -6.27 -15.42 5.91
N LYS A 170 -7.55 -15.10 6.10
CA LYS A 170 -8.01 -13.84 6.65
C LYS A 170 -8.26 -14.05 8.15
N ASN A 171 -7.54 -13.30 8.97
CA ASN A 171 -7.56 -13.40 10.42
C ASN A 171 -8.19 -12.14 10.99
N VAL A 172 -9.07 -12.31 11.98
CA VAL A 172 -9.64 -11.23 12.78
C VAL A 172 -9.45 -11.59 14.24
N MET A 173 -8.82 -10.70 15.00
CA MET A 173 -8.55 -10.91 16.42
C MET A 173 -8.80 -9.64 17.22
N LYS A 174 -9.14 -9.83 18.49
CA LYS A 174 -9.13 -8.79 19.51
C LYS A 174 -7.83 -8.89 20.29
N VAL A 175 -7.08 -7.80 20.34
CA VAL A 175 -5.82 -7.66 21.06
C VAL A 175 -6.03 -6.66 22.18
N THR A 176 -5.70 -7.09 23.41
CA THR A 176 -5.69 -6.21 24.58
C THR A 176 -4.26 -5.76 24.84
N VAL A 177 -4.08 -4.44 24.91
CA VAL A 177 -2.81 -3.80 25.26
C VAL A 177 -2.97 -3.02 26.55
N GLN A 178 -2.01 -3.17 27.45
CA GLN A 178 -1.98 -2.50 28.73
C GLN A 178 -0.71 -1.69 28.87
N LYS A 179 -0.84 -0.45 29.36
CA LYS A 179 0.29 0.43 29.64
C LYS A 179 0.94 0.00 30.95
N ASN A 180 2.21 -0.34 30.90
CA ASN A 180 3.07 -0.51 32.07
C ASN A 180 3.84 0.80 32.36
N GLN A 181 4.80 0.78 33.29
CA GLN A 181 5.54 1.98 33.69
C GLN A 181 6.34 2.63 32.55
N GLU A 182 6.72 1.86 31.52
CA GLU A 182 7.59 2.32 30.44
C GLU A 182 6.90 2.31 29.07
N ASN A 183 6.13 1.26 28.75
CA ASN A 183 5.65 0.95 27.42
C ASN A 183 4.23 0.34 27.41
N TRP A 184 3.62 0.24 26.23
CA TRP A 184 2.44 -0.61 26.03
C TRP A 184 2.87 -2.05 25.83
N GLN A 185 2.18 -2.98 26.47
CA GLN A 185 2.45 -4.42 26.41
C GLN A 185 1.17 -5.18 26.02
N VAL A 186 1.28 -6.19 25.18
CA VAL A 186 0.15 -7.07 24.84
C VAL A 186 -0.09 -8.03 26.00
N THR A 187 -1.31 -8.03 26.54
CA THR A 187 -1.68 -8.81 27.73
C THR A 187 -2.73 -9.87 27.44
N ASN A 188 -3.52 -9.74 26.38
CA ASN A 188 -4.50 -10.73 25.97
C ASN A 188 -4.71 -10.73 24.44
N VAL A 189 -5.03 -11.89 23.88
CA VAL A 189 -5.43 -12.06 22.49
C VAL A 189 -6.62 -13.02 22.42
N GLU A 190 -7.62 -12.64 21.64
CA GLU A 190 -8.81 -13.46 21.37
C GLU A 190 -8.98 -13.57 19.86
N GLU A 191 -8.92 -14.79 19.34
CA GLU A 191 -9.26 -15.06 17.95
C GLU A 191 -10.77 -14.91 17.77
N LEU A 192 -11.19 -14.03 16.87
CA LEU A 192 -12.60 -13.83 16.56
C LEU A 192 -13.02 -14.63 15.33
N THR A 193 -12.16 -14.69 14.31
CA THR A 193 -12.44 -15.39 13.06
C THR A 193 -11.16 -15.69 12.30
N VAL A 194 -11.08 -16.90 11.72
CA VAL A 194 -10.09 -17.28 10.71
C VAL A 194 -10.82 -17.87 9.51
N GLN A 195 -10.52 -17.35 8.32
CA GLN A 195 -11.11 -17.82 7.07
C GLN A 195 -10.02 -18.16 6.08
N ILE A 196 -10.10 -19.33 5.47
CA ILE A 196 -9.21 -19.70 4.36
C ILE A 196 -9.65 -18.92 3.13
N ILE A 197 -8.69 -18.27 2.46
CA ILE A 197 -8.90 -17.62 1.18
C ILE A 197 -8.56 -18.65 0.10
N PRO A 198 -9.57 -19.21 -0.62
CA PRO A 198 -9.31 -20.13 -1.71
C PRO A 198 -8.47 -19.45 -2.80
N SER A 199 -7.52 -20.20 -3.36
CA SER A 199 -6.66 -19.75 -4.46
C SER A 199 -7.40 -19.64 -5.78
#